data_AF-A0AA48KLU6-F1
#
_entry.id   AF-A0AA48KLU6-F1
#
_cell.length_a   1.000
_cell.length_b   1.000
_cell.length_c   1.000
_cell.angle_alpha   90.00
_cell.angle_beta   90.00
_cell.angle_gamma   90.00
#
_symmetry.space_group_name_H-M   'P 1'
#
loop_
_entity.id
_entity.type
_entity.pdbx_description
1 polymer ?
#
loop_
_entity_poly.entity_id
_entity_poly.type
_entity_poly.pdbx_seq_one_letter_code
_entity_poly.pdbx_strand_id
1 'polypeptide(L)'
;MADLTGPTALEMLAPQVPHMLERARPEIEAPSANGFVLEGHGDLRAEHVCLLNPPVMFDRVEFDHDFRLIDPHDEIAALGLDCERLGAPLIGPALGTQLDAAGITAPSDGLSTLYRVLRCLTQARLSIDHLRKPRPRTPEKWAPRALWFMATAQKTCA
;
A
#
# COMPACT_ATOMS: atom_id res chain seq x y z
N MET A 1 18.25 26.12 5.42
CA MET A 1 18.07 25.47 4.11
C MET A 1 18.66 24.09 4.24
N ALA A 2 17.84 23.06 4.39
CA ALA A 2 18.34 21.69 4.55
C ALA A 2 19.00 21.26 3.23
N ASP A 3 20.21 20.71 3.36
CA ASP A 3 21.09 20.29 2.29
C ASP A 3 20.46 19.13 1.49
N LEU A 4 20.36 19.28 0.17
CA LEU A 4 19.76 18.34 -0.79
C LEU A 4 20.85 17.59 -1.58
N THR A 5 21.98 17.26 -0.93
CA THR A 5 23.18 16.71 -1.59
C THR A 5 23.17 15.19 -1.77
N GLY A 6 22.18 14.49 -1.23
CA GLY A 6 21.97 13.05 -1.43
C GLY A 6 20.91 12.76 -2.50
N PRO A 7 20.95 11.57 -3.14
CA PRO A 7 19.87 11.16 -4.04
C PRO A 7 18.54 11.21 -3.30
N THR A 8 17.55 11.83 -3.94
CA THR A 8 16.17 11.86 -3.45
C THR A 8 15.66 10.44 -3.29
N ALA A 9 14.66 10.25 -2.41
CA ALA A 9 13.99 8.95 -2.27
C ALA A 9 13.50 8.41 -3.62
N LEU A 10 13.08 9.30 -4.54
CA LEU A 10 12.68 8.92 -5.88
C LEU A 10 13.85 8.39 -6.72
N GLU A 11 15.01 9.05 -6.70
CA GLU A 11 16.21 8.59 -7.42
C GLU A 11 16.71 7.23 -6.91
N MET A 12 16.52 6.94 -5.63
CA MET A 12 16.84 5.63 -5.06
C MET A 12 15.83 4.55 -5.45
N LEU A 13 14.54 4.87 -5.42
CA LEU A 13 13.46 3.89 -5.65
C LEU A 13 13.25 3.59 -7.14
N ALA A 14 13.42 4.60 -8.01
CA ALA A 14 13.14 4.50 -9.45
C ALA A 14 13.83 3.31 -10.15
N PRO A 15 15.13 3.02 -9.93
CA PRO A 15 15.77 1.85 -10.53
C PRO A 15 15.41 0.52 -9.84
N GLN A 16 15.02 0.55 -8.56
CA GLN A 16 14.81 -0.66 -7.76
C GLN A 16 13.44 -1.30 -8.00
N VAL A 17 12.38 -0.50 -8.08
CA VAL A 17 11.00 -0.99 -8.22
C VAL A 17 10.81 -1.88 -9.44
N PRO A 18 11.29 -1.53 -10.66
CA PRO A 18 11.20 -2.43 -11.81
C PRO A 18 11.93 -3.75 -11.59
N HIS A 19 13.08 -3.73 -10.91
CA HIS A 19 13.83 -4.95 -10.62
C HIS A 19 13.11 -5.85 -9.61
N MET A 20 12.49 -5.27 -8.59
CA MET A 20 11.63 -6.00 -7.65
C MET A 20 10.43 -6.63 -8.37
N LEU A 21 9.80 -5.88 -9.28
CA LEU A 21 8.69 -6.36 -10.09
C LEU A 21 9.10 -7.55 -10.96
N GLU A 22 10.22 -7.45 -11.68
CA GLU A 22 10.73 -8.56 -12.50
C GLU A 22 11.06 -9.80 -11.67
N ARG A 23 11.58 -9.62 -10.45
CA ARG A 23 11.88 -10.73 -9.54
C ARG A 23 10.61 -11.39 -8.98
N ALA A 24 9.57 -10.60 -8.72
CA ALA A 24 8.30 -11.09 -8.20
C ALA A 24 7.36 -11.60 -9.30
N ARG A 25 7.64 -11.28 -10.57
CA ARG A 25 6.83 -11.67 -11.73
C ARG A 25 6.42 -13.14 -11.73
N PRO A 26 7.32 -14.12 -11.53
CA PRO A 26 6.93 -15.53 -11.57
C PRO A 26 5.90 -15.90 -10.49
N GLU A 27 5.96 -15.25 -9.33
CA GLU A 27 5.01 -15.46 -8.23
C GLU A 27 3.66 -14.77 -8.50
N ILE A 28 3.70 -13.56 -9.07
CA ILE A 28 2.50 -12.81 -9.50
C ILE A 28 1.75 -13.54 -10.63
N GLU A 29 2.50 -14.06 -11.61
CA GLU A 29 1.95 -14.74 -12.80
C GLU A 29 1.64 -16.22 -12.54
N ALA A 30 2.16 -16.80 -11.45
CA ALA A 30 1.85 -18.17 -11.09
C ALA A 30 0.33 -18.32 -10.99
N PRO A 31 -0.27 -19.36 -11.62
CA PRO A 31 -1.61 -19.76 -11.29
C PRO A 31 -1.59 -20.10 -9.80
N SER A 32 -2.09 -19.18 -8.97
CA SER A 32 -2.07 -19.42 -7.54
C SER A 32 -2.78 -20.74 -7.31
N ALA A 33 -2.12 -21.72 -6.69
CA ALA A 33 -2.73 -23.02 -6.39
C ALA A 33 -4.01 -22.87 -5.54
N ASN A 34 -4.27 -21.66 -5.02
CA ASN A 34 -5.37 -21.26 -4.16
C ASN A 34 -6.18 -20.02 -4.64
N GLY A 35 -6.04 -19.57 -5.90
CA GLY A 35 -6.91 -18.53 -6.49
C GLY A 35 -6.89 -17.12 -5.87
N PHE A 36 -5.73 -16.54 -5.52
CA PHE A 36 -5.64 -15.41 -4.59
C PHE A 36 -5.94 -14.00 -5.13
N VAL A 37 -6.27 -13.83 -6.41
CA VAL A 37 -6.86 -12.56 -6.86
C VAL A 37 -8.36 -12.64 -6.59
N LEU A 38 -8.80 -11.96 -5.53
CA LEU A 38 -10.19 -11.93 -5.09
C LEU A 38 -10.79 -10.57 -5.37
N GLU A 39 -12.12 -10.51 -5.34
CA GLU A 39 -12.86 -9.26 -5.39
C GLU A 39 -12.78 -8.54 -4.02
N GLY A 40 -11.83 -7.62 -3.87
CA GLY A 40 -11.56 -6.82 -2.66
C GLY A 40 -12.13 -5.39 -2.71
N HIS A 41 -11.71 -4.52 -1.80
CA HIS A 41 -12.14 -3.12 -1.71
C HIS A 41 -11.52 -2.23 -2.81
N GLY A 42 -10.26 -2.51 -3.17
CA GLY A 42 -9.50 -1.77 -4.20
C GLY A 42 -8.89 -0.44 -3.74
N ASP A 43 -9.26 0.03 -2.55
CA ASP A 43 -8.72 1.26 -1.94
C ASP A 43 -8.92 1.26 -0.41
N LEU A 44 -8.68 0.13 0.26
CA LEU A 44 -8.95 0.00 1.69
C LEU A 44 -7.97 0.86 2.50
N ARG A 45 -8.51 1.78 3.30
CA ARG A 45 -7.77 2.66 4.22
C ARG A 45 -8.46 2.68 5.58
N ALA A 46 -7.78 3.17 6.61
CA ALA A 46 -8.35 3.20 7.95
C ALA A 46 -9.65 4.02 8.01
N GLU A 47 -9.75 5.09 7.22
CA GLU A 47 -10.95 5.93 7.12
C GLU A 47 -12.15 5.21 6.46
N HIS A 48 -11.93 4.09 5.78
CA HIS A 48 -12.96 3.27 5.12
C HIS A 48 -13.45 2.11 6.01
N VAL A 49 -13.00 2.05 7.27
CA VAL A 49 -13.39 1.01 8.23
C VAL A 49 -14.17 1.62 9.38
N CYS A 50 -15.45 1.28 9.48
CA CYS A 50 -16.28 1.59 10.62
C CYS A 50 -16.19 0.46 11.65
N LEU A 51 -15.72 0.76 12.87
CA LEU A 51 -15.50 -0.21 13.95
C LEU A 51 -16.80 -0.60 14.68
N LEU A 52 -17.82 -0.99 13.92
CA LEU A 52 -19.00 -1.68 14.44
C LEU A 52 -18.67 -3.13 14.81
N ASN A 53 -19.66 -3.85 15.33
CA ASN A 53 -19.54 -5.29 15.59
C ASN A 53 -20.60 -6.06 14.75
N PRO A 54 -20.20 -6.71 13.63
CA PRO A 54 -18.85 -6.76 13.07
C PRO A 54 -18.41 -5.43 12.41
N PRO A 55 -17.10 -5.22 12.17
CA PRO A 55 -16.62 -4.05 11.44
C PRO A 55 -17.24 -3.97 10.04
N VAL A 56 -17.46 -2.74 9.55
CA VAL A 56 -18.04 -2.47 8.23
C VAL A 56 -17.03 -1.71 7.38
N MET A 57 -16.72 -2.25 6.21
CA MET A 57 -15.90 -1.60 5.20
C MET A 57 -16.82 -0.86 4.22
N PHE A 58 -16.55 0.41 3.96
CA PHE A 58 -17.38 1.27 3.11
C PHE A 58 -16.52 2.13 2.18
N ASP A 59 -17.13 2.76 1.17
CA ASP A 59 -16.43 3.55 0.14
C ASP A 59 -15.49 2.71 -0.73
N ARG A 60 -15.97 1.52 -1.09
CA ARG A 60 -15.34 0.60 -2.04
C ARG A 60 -15.24 1.22 -3.42
N VAL A 61 -14.20 0.88 -4.19
CA VAL A 61 -14.09 1.30 -5.59
C VAL A 61 -15.27 0.74 -6.39
N GLU A 62 -16.14 1.56 -6.97
CA GLU A 62 -17.30 1.05 -7.74
C GLU A 62 -17.16 1.22 -9.25
N PHE A 63 -16.35 2.18 -9.69
CA PHE A 63 -16.29 2.62 -11.09
C PHE A 63 -15.56 1.65 -12.03
N ASP A 64 -14.73 0.75 -11.48
CA ASP A 64 -13.94 -0.19 -12.26
C ASP A 64 -13.69 -1.46 -11.45
N HIS A 65 -14.06 -2.61 -12.04
CA HIS A 65 -13.96 -3.92 -11.42
C HIS A 65 -12.50 -4.38 -11.30
N ASP A 66 -11.64 -4.00 -12.24
CA ASP A 66 -10.26 -4.51 -12.28
C ASP A 66 -9.43 -3.95 -11.13
N PHE A 67 -9.78 -2.77 -10.60
CA PHE A 67 -9.19 -2.23 -9.37
C PHE A 67 -9.52 -3.03 -8.11
N ARG A 68 -10.53 -3.90 -8.17
CA ARG A 68 -10.96 -4.74 -7.05
C ARG A 68 -10.42 -6.15 -7.13
N LEU A 69 -9.89 -6.54 -8.28
CA LEU A 69 -9.19 -7.80 -8.43
C LEU A 69 -7.79 -7.65 -7.82
N ILE A 70 -7.68 -7.98 -6.54
CA ILE A 70 -6.48 -7.72 -5.73
C ILE A 70 -6.09 -8.95 -4.92
N ASP A 71 -4.78 -9.10 -4.67
CA ASP A 71 -4.28 -10.05 -3.67
C ASP A 71 -4.64 -9.56 -2.25
N PRO A 72 -5.25 -10.39 -1.38
CA PRO A 72 -5.55 -10.03 0.00
C PRO A 72 -4.35 -9.47 0.77
N HIS A 73 -3.14 -10.01 0.55
CA HIS A 73 -1.91 -9.53 1.19
C HIS A 73 -1.51 -8.12 0.73
N ASP A 74 -1.81 -7.77 -0.53
CA ASP A 74 -1.62 -6.42 -1.05
C ASP A 74 -2.66 -5.44 -0.47
N GLU A 75 -3.91 -5.86 -0.35
CA GLU A 75 -4.97 -5.06 0.28
C GLU A 75 -4.69 -4.79 1.76
N ILE A 76 -4.28 -5.80 2.54
CA ILE A 76 -3.90 -5.58 3.95
C ILE A 76 -2.58 -4.83 4.09
N ALA A 77 -1.66 -4.90 3.11
CA ALA A 77 -0.47 -4.07 3.09
C ALA A 77 -0.84 -2.58 2.97
N ALA A 78 -1.83 -2.25 2.12
CA ALA A 78 -2.34 -0.89 1.98
C ALA A 78 -2.97 -0.37 3.29
N LEU A 79 -3.88 -1.15 3.89
CA LEU A 79 -4.52 -0.80 5.15
C LEU A 79 -3.50 -0.70 6.29
N GLY A 80 -2.60 -1.69 6.39
CA GLY A 80 -1.56 -1.76 7.41
C GLY A 80 -0.61 -0.55 7.37
N LEU A 81 -0.22 -0.09 6.18
CA LEU A 81 0.59 1.12 6.01
C LEU A 81 -0.15 2.39 6.46
N ASP A 82 -1.45 2.51 6.16
CA ASP A 82 -2.23 3.67 6.59
C ASP A 82 -2.42 3.66 8.12
N CYS A 83 -2.63 2.49 8.72
CA CYS A 83 -2.68 2.30 10.17
C CYS A 83 -1.32 2.61 10.84
N GLU A 84 -0.20 2.15 10.27
CA GLU A 84 1.15 2.44 10.74
C GLU A 84 1.40 3.96 10.78
N ARG A 85 1.04 4.67 9.69
CA ARG A 85 1.12 6.13 9.60
C ARG A 85 0.25 6.84 10.65
N LEU A 86 -0.87 6.22 11.04
CA LEU A 86 -1.79 6.73 12.07
C LEU A 86 -1.38 6.32 13.50
N GLY A 87 -0.26 5.64 13.69
CA GLY A 87 0.26 5.23 15.00
C GLY A 87 -0.21 3.85 15.48
N ALA A 88 -0.78 3.03 14.59
CA ALA A 88 -1.26 1.67 14.88
C ALA A 88 -0.50 0.62 14.04
N PRO A 89 0.82 0.46 14.21
CA PRO A 89 1.66 -0.43 13.37
C PRO A 89 1.32 -1.91 13.49
N LEU A 90 0.62 -2.32 14.56
CA LEU A 90 0.30 -3.73 14.82
C LEU A 90 -0.88 -4.26 13.99
N ILE A 91 -1.68 -3.38 13.35
CA ILE A 91 -2.88 -3.80 12.61
C ILE A 91 -2.49 -4.63 11.38
N GLY A 92 -1.51 -4.20 10.58
CA GLY A 92 -1.06 -4.94 9.40
C GLY A 92 -0.62 -6.38 9.73
N PRO A 93 0.35 -6.57 10.67
CA PRO A 93 0.75 -7.90 11.11
C PRO A 93 -0.40 -8.75 11.66
N ALA A 94 -1.30 -8.16 12.46
CA ALA A 94 -2.44 -8.88 13.01
C ALA A 94 -3.39 -9.38 11.92
N LEU A 95 -3.66 -8.57 10.89
CA LEU A 95 -4.46 -8.99 9.73
C LEU A 95 -3.75 -10.09 8.93
N GLY A 96 -2.42 -10.00 8.77
CA GLY A 96 -1.63 -11.07 8.14
C GLY A 96 -1.77 -12.41 8.85
N THR A 97 -1.76 -12.42 10.19
CA THR A 97 -2.03 -13.63 10.98
C THR A 97 -3.45 -14.16 10.76
N GLN A 98 -4.45 -13.29 10.57
CA GLN A 98 -5.82 -13.74 10.27
C GLN A 98 -5.94 -14.32 8.86
N LEU A 99 -5.23 -13.77 7.86
CA LEU A 99 -5.18 -14.34 6.51
C LEU A 99 -4.56 -15.74 6.54
N ASP A 100 -3.45 -15.91 7.26
CA ASP A 100 -2.79 -17.21 7.43
C ASP A 100 -3.72 -18.23 8.11
N ALA A 101 -4.39 -17.82 9.20
CA ALA A 101 -5.39 -18.65 9.88
C ALA A 101 -6.60 -19.01 9.00
N ALA A 102 -6.92 -18.19 8.00
CA ALA A 102 -7.96 -18.44 7.00
C ALA A 102 -7.47 -19.29 5.81
N GLY A 103 -6.21 -19.74 5.82
CA GLY A 103 -5.62 -20.54 4.73
C GLY A 103 -5.14 -19.72 3.53
N ILE A 104 -5.08 -18.39 3.66
CA ILE A 104 -4.55 -17.48 2.64
C ILE A 104 -3.06 -17.32 2.90
N THR A 105 -2.28 -18.23 2.30
CA THR A 105 -0.82 -18.30 2.44
C THR A 105 -0.16 -16.96 2.12
N ALA A 106 0.76 -16.54 2.98
CA ALA A 106 1.55 -15.34 2.74
C ALA A 106 2.44 -15.49 1.49
N PRO A 107 2.60 -14.43 0.68
CA PRO A 107 3.55 -14.42 -0.41
C PRO A 107 4.98 -14.40 0.12
N SER A 108 5.96 -14.56 -0.76
CA SER A 108 7.37 -14.44 -0.42
C SER A 108 7.68 -13.08 0.21
N ASP A 109 8.76 -13.01 1.00
CA ASP A 109 9.25 -11.74 1.55
C ASP A 109 9.49 -10.70 0.45
N GLY A 110 9.93 -11.15 -0.73
CA GLY A 110 10.17 -10.29 -1.89
C GLY A 110 8.88 -9.65 -2.41
N LEU A 111 7.83 -10.44 -2.61
CA LEU A 111 6.53 -9.94 -3.07
C LEU A 111 5.82 -9.11 -1.98
N SER A 112 5.91 -9.51 -0.71
CA SER A 112 5.44 -8.71 0.43
C SER A 112 6.09 -7.33 0.49
N THR A 113 7.41 -7.28 0.28
CA THR A 113 8.19 -6.02 0.21
C THR A 113 7.75 -5.18 -0.99
N LEU A 114 7.56 -5.81 -2.14
CA LEU A 114 7.07 -5.13 -3.36
C LEU A 114 5.68 -4.51 -3.15
N TYR A 115 4.72 -5.24 -2.57
CA TYR A 115 3.39 -4.70 -2.26
C TYR A 115 3.49 -3.47 -1.36
N ARG A 116 4.24 -3.55 -0.26
CA ARG A 116 4.43 -2.39 0.64
C ARG A 116 5.03 -1.18 -0.08
N VAL A 117 6.03 -1.38 -0.93
CA VAL A 117 6.67 -0.30 -1.69
C VAL A 117 5.71 0.31 -2.72
N LEU A 118 5.01 -0.51 -3.51
CA LEU A 118 4.04 -0.05 -4.50
C LEU A 118 2.89 0.73 -3.85
N ARG A 119 2.39 0.28 -2.70
CA ARG A 119 1.34 0.97 -1.95
C ARG A 119 1.81 2.28 -1.35
N CYS A 120 3.03 2.34 -0.83
CA CYS A 120 3.65 3.61 -0.42
C CYS A 120 3.75 4.60 -1.60
N LEU A 121 4.28 4.16 -2.74
CA LEU A 121 4.43 5.02 -3.92
C LEU A 121 3.09 5.50 -4.48
N THR A 122 2.08 4.63 -4.50
CA THR A 122 0.71 4.97 -4.89
C THR A 122 0.14 6.05 -3.97
N GLN A 123 0.24 5.85 -2.65
CA GLN A 123 -0.27 6.83 -1.66
C GLN A 123 0.50 8.15 -1.68
N ALA A 124 1.82 8.12 -1.92
CA ALA A 124 2.64 9.32 -2.10
C ALA A 124 2.18 10.10 -3.33
N ARG A 125 1.99 9.42 -4.47
CA ARG A 125 1.51 10.04 -5.71
C ARG A 125 0.12 10.66 -5.53
N LEU A 126 -0.84 9.93 -4.95
CA LEU A 126 -2.19 10.45 -4.70
C LEU A 126 -2.16 11.69 -3.80
N SER A 127 -1.31 11.67 -2.76
CA SER A 127 -1.12 12.82 -1.87
C SER A 127 -0.55 14.03 -2.64
N ILE A 128 0.40 13.81 -3.55
CA ILE A 128 0.95 14.86 -4.42
C ILE A 128 -0.13 15.39 -5.38
N ASP A 129 -0.97 14.53 -5.94
CA ASP A 129 -2.06 14.95 -6.83
C ASP A 129 -3.07 15.87 -6.11
N HIS A 130 -3.32 15.65 -4.82
CA HIS A 130 -4.10 16.60 -4.02
C HIS A 130 -3.46 17.99 -3.89
N LEU A 131 -2.12 18.10 -3.90
CA LEU A 131 -1.42 19.39 -3.89
C LEU A 131 -1.57 20.17 -5.20
N ARG A 132 -1.89 19.48 -6.30
CA ARG A 132 -2.11 20.07 -7.62
C ARG A 132 -3.53 20.63 -7.78
N LYS A 133 -4.48 20.21 -6.92
CA LYS A 133 -5.86 20.71 -6.96
C LYS A 133 -5.90 22.16 -6.44
N PRO A 134 -6.53 23.10 -7.18
CA PRO A 134 -6.58 24.50 -6.77
C PRO A 134 -7.51 24.72 -5.55
N ARG A 135 -8.57 23.92 -5.40
CA ARG A 135 -9.52 23.98 -4.26
C ARG A 135 -10.13 22.59 -3.97
N PRO A 136 -10.30 22.21 -2.68
CA PRO A 136 -9.60 22.76 -1.53
C PRO A 136 -8.10 22.44 -1.62
N ARG A 137 -7.25 23.35 -1.14
CA ARG A 137 -5.80 23.16 -1.11
C ARG A 137 -5.34 23.10 0.35
N THR A 138 -4.97 21.91 0.81
CA THR A 138 -4.59 21.62 2.21
C THR A 138 -3.18 21.01 2.29
N PRO A 139 -2.14 21.79 1.97
CA PRO A 139 -0.76 21.28 1.91
C PRO A 139 -0.25 20.75 3.25
N GLU A 140 -0.73 21.30 4.36
CA GLU A 140 -0.47 20.84 5.73
C GLU A 140 -0.91 19.39 5.98
N LYS A 141 -1.91 18.90 5.24
CA LYS A 141 -2.34 17.50 5.25
C LYS A 141 -1.52 16.65 4.29
N TRP A 142 -1.42 17.09 3.03
CA TRP A 142 -0.97 16.21 1.94
C TRP A 142 0.54 16.15 1.77
N ALA A 143 1.28 17.24 2.04
CA ALA A 143 2.73 17.22 1.91
C ALA A 143 3.40 16.31 2.96
N PRO A 144 3.04 16.37 4.26
CA PRO A 144 3.59 15.44 5.25
C PRO A 144 3.21 13.98 4.97
N ARG A 145 1.98 13.74 4.48
CA ARG A 145 1.53 12.39 4.08
C ARG A 145 2.40 11.84 2.94
N ALA A 146 2.63 12.62 1.89
CA ALA A 146 3.46 12.21 0.76
C ALA A 146 4.90 11.88 1.21
N LEU A 147 5.50 12.75 2.03
CA LEU A 147 6.86 12.57 2.55
C LEU A 147 6.98 11.32 3.43
N TRP A 148 5.97 11.04 4.27
CA TRP A 148 5.95 9.83 5.09
C TRP A 148 5.98 8.58 4.23
N PHE A 149 5.11 8.47 3.23
CA PHE A 149 5.08 7.30 2.35
C PHE A 149 6.36 7.14 1.52
N MET A 150 6.95 8.23 1.02
CA MET A 150 8.24 8.18 0.32
C MET A 150 9.37 7.68 1.23
N ALA A 151 9.43 8.16 2.48
CA ALA A 151 10.42 7.72 3.45
C ALA A 151 10.21 6.25 3.85
N THR A 152 8.96 5.81 4.01
CA THR A 152 8.64 4.41 4.31
C THR A 152 8.99 3.48 3.16
N ALA A 153 8.71 3.86 1.90
CA ALA A 153 9.14 3.11 0.73
C ALA A 153 10.67 2.95 0.68
N GLN A 154 11.41 4.06 0.88
CA GLN A 154 12.87 4.04 0.88
C GLN A 154 13.44 3.11 1.97
N LYS A 155 12.88 3.14 3.19
CA LYS A 155 13.29 2.24 4.28
C LYS A 155 12.94 0.78 4.00
N THR A 156 11.85 0.51 3.29
CA THR A 156 11.41 -0.84 2.96
C THR A 156 12.30 -1.49 1.90
N CYS A 157 12.95 -0.69 1.05
CA CYS A 157 13.90 -1.15 0.04
C CYS A 157 15.35 -1.28 0.55
N ALA A 158 15.69 -0.74 1.72
CA ALA A 158 17.04 -0.70 2.27
C ALA A 158 17.40 -2.00 2.99
#